data_AF-A0A139XBJ3-F1
#
_entry.id   AF-A0A139XBJ3-F1
#
_cell.length_a   1.000
_cell.length_b   1.000
_cell.length_c   1.000
_cell.angle_alpha   90.00
_cell.angle_beta   90.00
_cell.angle_gamma   90.00
#
_symmetry.space_group_name_H-M   'P 1'
#
loop_
_entity.id
_entity.type
_entity.pdbx_description
1 polymer ?
#
loop_
_entity_poly.entity_id
_entity_poly.type
_entity_poly.pdbx_seq_one_letter_code
_entity_poly.pdbx_strand_id
1 'polypeptide(L)'
;MAIHDLIKTESGWKCKVCDWLWQSKPKTECPGITRYGWNHPDCLKTKIELHKKNLKPKDKTKPDACIYSQKSCCWIWLYDEKNCEVDNPNLPPIYQWDDRRELKTVGELRKINLAPSDDIKADGVAWVWDEDEEWGKWISLYHRDDCQWQPKDNWITKSALKQKYLLSDGWIKKIGEPDRRLENRNWRNAAPIQLYSRQRVEAFLAENATEYAHWLDRREKYLAIFEANRDKIFEKRNLIKQQTADCLRCASGYSTPDGFLCAIYPMGVKYMPCPDWQERSKP
;
A
#
# COMPACT_ATOMS: atom_id res chain seq x y z
N MET A 1 -7.42 30.22 36.82
CA MET A 1 -7.55 29.31 37.98
C MET A 1 -7.73 30.17 39.22
N ALA A 2 -8.48 29.67 40.21
CA ALA A 2 -8.90 30.46 41.37
C ALA A 2 -8.48 29.82 42.69
N ILE A 3 -8.50 30.61 43.76
CA ILE A 3 -8.35 30.11 45.14
C ILE A 3 -9.67 29.43 45.53
N HIS A 4 -9.60 28.28 46.20
CA HIS A 4 -10.81 27.61 46.70
C HIS A 4 -11.50 28.44 47.79
N ASP A 5 -12.82 28.65 47.67
CA ASP A 5 -13.67 29.14 48.77
C ASP A 5 -14.14 27.95 49.60
N LEU A 6 -13.42 27.67 50.69
CA LEU A 6 -13.57 26.44 51.48
C LEU A 6 -14.51 26.63 52.67
N ILE A 7 -15.45 25.70 52.83
CA ILE A 7 -16.25 25.52 54.04
C ILE A 7 -15.79 24.23 54.75
N LYS A 8 -15.73 24.25 56.08
CA LYS A 8 -15.55 23.04 56.88
C LYS A 8 -16.90 22.35 57.10
N THR A 9 -16.96 21.07 56.76
CA THR A 9 -18.10 20.15 56.91
C THR A 9 -17.73 19.02 57.87
N GLU A 10 -18.70 18.23 58.34
CA GLU A 10 -18.45 17.06 59.19
C GLU A 10 -17.52 16.04 58.53
N SER A 11 -17.59 15.92 57.21
CA SER A 11 -16.80 14.99 56.39
C SER A 11 -15.48 15.56 55.87
N GLY A 12 -15.10 16.78 56.25
CA GLY A 12 -13.87 17.45 55.80
C GLY A 12 -14.08 18.85 55.24
N TRP A 13 -13.28 19.26 54.26
CA TRP A 13 -13.36 20.58 53.62
C TRP A 13 -14.10 20.47 52.29
N LYS A 14 -15.06 21.35 52.03
CA LYS A 14 -15.81 21.43 50.77
C LYS A 14 -15.59 22.79 50.11
N CYS A 15 -15.30 22.83 48.82
CA CYS A 15 -15.22 24.09 48.07
C CYS A 15 -16.61 24.51 47.58
N LYS A 16 -17.04 25.75 47.82
CA LYS A 16 -18.34 26.26 47.32
C LYS A 16 -18.40 26.38 45.80
N VAL A 17 -17.25 26.56 45.16
CA VAL A 17 -17.17 26.83 43.72
C VAL A 17 -17.16 25.52 42.91
N CYS A 18 -16.25 24.60 43.24
CA CYS A 18 -16.10 23.34 42.49
C CYS A 18 -16.83 22.15 43.11
N ASP A 19 -17.48 22.35 44.25
CA ASP A 19 -18.23 21.35 45.04
C ASP A 19 -17.40 20.15 45.56
N TRP A 20 -16.08 20.17 45.36
CA TRP A 20 -15.22 19.04 45.75
C TRP A 20 -15.01 18.99 47.27
N LEU A 21 -14.99 17.78 47.81
CA LEU A 21 -14.77 17.45 49.21
C LEU A 21 -13.38 16.81 49.41
N TRP A 22 -12.65 17.28 50.42
CA TRP A 22 -11.36 16.74 50.85
C TRP A 22 -11.36 16.42 52.34
N GLN A 23 -10.67 15.37 52.77
CA GLN A 23 -10.48 15.08 54.20
C GLN A 23 -9.57 16.10 54.89
N SER A 24 -8.65 16.72 54.15
CA SER A 24 -7.72 17.74 54.62
C SER A 24 -7.78 18.98 53.72
N LYS A 25 -7.26 20.12 54.19
CA LYS A 25 -7.29 21.37 53.42
C LYS A 25 -6.53 21.18 52.09
N PRO A 26 -7.17 21.39 50.92
CA PRO A 26 -6.51 21.14 49.64
C PRO A 26 -5.35 22.11 49.40
N LYS A 27 -4.31 21.59 48.74
CA LYS A 27 -3.16 22.37 48.24
C LYS A 27 -3.25 22.65 46.74
N THR A 28 -4.19 22.01 46.05
CA THR A 28 -4.38 22.14 44.61
C THR A 28 -5.21 23.38 44.27
N GLU A 29 -5.04 23.92 43.06
CA GLU A 29 -5.82 25.06 42.59
C GLU A 29 -7.28 24.68 42.30
N CYS A 30 -8.18 25.67 42.40
CA CYS A 30 -9.58 25.48 42.05
C CYS A 30 -9.76 25.63 40.54
N PRO A 31 -10.48 24.70 39.88
CA PRO A 31 -10.83 24.85 38.48
C PRO A 31 -11.78 26.05 38.25
N GLY A 32 -12.40 26.59 39.31
CA GLY A 32 -13.30 27.74 39.24
C GLY A 32 -14.71 27.41 38.74
N ILE A 33 -15.00 26.14 38.49
CA ILE A 33 -16.29 25.61 38.01
C ILE A 33 -16.61 24.30 38.72
N THR A 34 -17.87 23.86 38.62
CA THR A 34 -18.33 22.59 39.19
C THR A 34 -17.52 21.41 38.66
N ARG A 35 -17.01 20.59 39.56
CA ARG A 35 -16.29 19.37 39.23
C ARG A 35 -17.20 18.17 39.41
N TYR A 36 -17.24 17.29 38.41
CA TYR A 36 -17.88 15.98 38.50
C TYR A 36 -16.85 14.84 38.61
N GLY A 37 -17.35 13.67 39.00
CA GLY A 37 -16.66 12.40 38.75
C GLY A 37 -16.82 11.96 37.29
N TRP A 38 -16.48 10.69 37.02
CA TRP A 38 -16.76 10.09 35.71
C TRP A 38 -18.26 9.98 35.42
N ASN A 39 -19.09 9.97 36.46
CA ASN A 39 -20.53 10.15 36.35
C ASN A 39 -20.86 11.65 36.38
N HIS A 40 -21.33 12.17 35.26
CA HIS A 40 -21.82 13.54 35.10
C HIS A 40 -23.12 13.55 34.31
N PRO A 41 -23.92 14.63 34.37
CA PRO A 41 -25.12 14.79 33.56
C PRO A 41 -24.88 14.55 32.06
N ASP A 42 -25.84 13.91 31.38
CA ASP A 42 -25.75 13.56 29.96
C ASP A 42 -25.61 14.78 29.04
N CYS A 43 -26.11 15.95 29.45
CA CYS A 43 -26.00 17.19 28.69
C CYS A 43 -24.58 17.76 28.64
N LEU A 44 -23.72 17.36 29.59
CA LEU A 44 -22.33 17.81 29.65
C LEU A 44 -21.46 16.86 28.84
N LYS A 45 -20.75 17.40 27.84
CA LYS A 45 -19.91 16.62 26.93
C LYS A 45 -18.48 17.15 26.93
N THR A 46 -17.52 16.25 26.81
CA THR A 46 -16.13 16.58 26.52
C THR A 46 -15.99 17.15 25.10
N LYS A 47 -14.87 17.82 24.79
CA LYS A 47 -14.60 18.28 23.42
C LYS A 47 -14.63 17.15 22.39
N ILE A 48 -14.16 15.97 22.77
CA ILE A 48 -14.15 14.79 21.88
C ILE A 48 -15.58 14.34 21.60
N GLU A 49 -16.43 14.23 22.63
CA GLU A 49 -17.83 13.85 22.46
C GLU A 49 -18.64 14.88 21.66
N LEU A 50 -18.39 16.17 21.87
CA LEU A 50 -18.97 17.22 21.03
C LEU A 50 -18.51 17.08 19.58
N HIS A 51 -17.21 16.85 19.37
CA HIS A 51 -16.67 16.68 18.03
C HIS A 51 -17.32 15.48 17.32
N LYS A 52 -17.56 14.35 18.00
CA LYS A 52 -18.32 13.19 17.46
C LYS A 52 -19.75 13.54 17.02
N LYS A 53 -20.31 14.65 17.51
CA LYS A 53 -21.63 15.16 17.13
C LYS A 53 -21.55 16.33 16.14
N ASN A 54 -20.36 16.64 15.61
CA ASN A 54 -20.09 17.83 14.80
C ASN A 54 -20.49 19.13 15.51
N LEU A 55 -20.23 19.17 16.82
CA LEU A 55 -20.47 20.33 17.67
C LEU A 55 -19.14 20.88 18.18
N LYS A 56 -19.10 22.20 18.36
CA LYS A 56 -18.05 22.91 19.08
C LYS A 56 -18.65 23.84 20.12
N PRO A 57 -17.98 24.09 21.25
CA PRO A 57 -18.43 25.09 22.20
C PRO A 57 -18.33 26.49 21.56
N LYS A 58 -19.36 27.33 21.78
CA LYS A 58 -19.36 28.72 21.32
C LYS A 58 -18.19 29.53 21.88
N ASP A 59 -17.81 29.27 23.12
CA ASP A 59 -16.65 29.85 23.77
C ASP A 59 -15.76 28.75 24.36
N LYS A 60 -14.60 28.53 23.74
CA LYS A 60 -13.63 27.50 24.18
C LYS A 60 -13.06 27.80 25.57
N THR A 61 -13.12 29.05 26.03
CA THR A 61 -12.55 29.51 27.31
C THR A 61 -13.52 29.42 28.48
N LYS A 62 -14.80 29.14 28.21
CA LYS A 62 -15.87 29.04 29.22
C LYS A 62 -16.48 27.63 29.27
N PRO A 63 -15.77 26.67 29.90
CA PRO A 63 -16.36 25.37 30.20
C PRO A 63 -17.44 25.48 31.29
N ASP A 64 -18.46 24.64 31.20
CA ASP A 64 -19.57 24.60 32.16
C ASP A 64 -19.23 23.73 33.38
N ALA A 65 -18.37 22.73 33.20
CA ALA A 65 -17.90 21.86 34.28
C ALA A 65 -16.54 21.21 33.95
N CYS A 66 -15.97 20.44 34.89
CA CYS A 66 -14.77 19.65 34.63
C CYS A 66 -14.76 18.29 35.32
N ILE A 67 -13.90 17.41 34.82
CA ILE A 67 -13.50 16.15 35.45
C ILE A 67 -11.99 16.20 35.67
N TYR A 68 -11.51 15.67 36.78
CA TYR A 68 -10.08 15.47 36.98
C TYR A 68 -9.68 14.06 36.59
N SER A 69 -8.84 13.90 35.57
CA SER A 69 -8.27 12.61 35.21
C SER A 69 -7.00 12.38 36.02
N GLN A 70 -7.02 11.39 36.92
CA GLN A 70 -5.85 11.01 37.69
C GLN A 70 -4.75 10.40 36.81
N LYS A 71 -5.12 9.68 35.74
CA LYS A 71 -4.17 9.02 34.83
C LYS A 71 -3.31 10.04 34.07
N SER A 72 -3.93 11.13 33.61
CA SER A 72 -3.26 12.17 32.83
C SER A 72 -2.92 13.43 33.65
N CYS A 73 -3.19 13.41 34.96
CA CYS A 73 -2.99 14.53 35.89
C CYS A 73 -3.56 15.87 35.39
N CYS A 74 -4.63 15.86 34.60
CA CYS A 74 -5.16 17.04 33.93
C CYS A 74 -6.68 17.17 34.06
N TRP A 75 -7.16 18.39 33.87
CA TRP A 75 -8.58 18.71 33.83
C TRP A 75 -9.14 18.41 32.43
N ILE A 76 -10.18 17.59 32.39
CA ILE A 76 -11.00 17.39 31.20
C ILE A 76 -12.18 18.34 31.33
N TRP A 77 -12.23 19.34 30.44
CA TRP A 77 -13.29 20.33 30.42
C TRP A 77 -14.56 19.77 29.76
N LEU A 78 -15.69 20.01 30.41
CA LEU A 78 -17.03 19.66 29.96
C LEU A 78 -17.78 20.91 29.54
N TYR A 79 -18.63 20.76 28.53
CA TYR A 79 -19.43 21.83 27.96
C TYR A 79 -20.86 21.34 27.81
N ASP A 80 -21.83 22.20 28.09
CA ASP A 80 -23.25 21.90 27.85
C ASP A 80 -23.53 21.88 26.35
N GLU A 81 -24.12 20.78 25.88
CA GLU A 81 -24.51 20.59 24.48
C GLU A 81 -25.42 21.72 23.97
N LYS A 82 -26.25 22.33 24.83
CA LYS A 82 -27.11 23.48 24.48
C LYS A 82 -26.32 24.76 24.19
N ASN A 83 -25.11 24.89 24.74
CA ASN A 83 -24.22 26.03 24.54
C ASN A 83 -23.23 25.82 23.38
N CYS A 84 -23.46 24.78 22.57
CA CYS A 84 -22.62 24.46 21.42
C CYS A 84 -23.26 24.93 20.11
N GLU A 85 -22.44 24.97 19.07
CA GLU A 85 -22.84 25.26 17.70
C GLU A 85 -22.29 24.18 16.76
N VAL A 86 -22.87 24.07 15.57
CA VAL A 86 -22.41 23.13 14.54
C VAL A 86 -21.02 23.54 14.07
N ASP A 87 -20.07 22.59 14.08
CA ASP A 87 -18.69 22.87 13.72
C ASP A 87 -18.53 23.02 12.19
N ASN A 88 -19.00 22.03 11.43
CA ASN A 88 -18.99 22.03 9.98
C ASN A 88 -20.41 21.79 9.40
N PRO A 89 -21.09 22.80 8.85
CA PRO A 89 -22.45 22.65 8.33
C PRO A 89 -22.53 21.79 7.06
N ASN A 90 -21.41 21.58 6.36
CA ASN A 90 -21.34 20.79 5.13
C ASN A 90 -21.05 19.31 5.40
N LEU A 91 -20.95 18.90 6.66
CA LEU A 91 -20.69 17.51 7.00
C LEU A 91 -21.93 16.67 6.66
N PRO A 92 -21.76 15.52 5.97
CA PRO A 92 -22.85 14.58 5.74
C PRO A 92 -23.46 14.08 7.06
N PRO A 93 -24.64 13.42 7.01
CA PRO A 93 -25.25 12.80 8.17
C PRO A 93 -24.26 11.92 8.94
N ILE A 94 -24.24 12.08 10.27
CA ILE A 94 -23.33 11.37 11.16
C ILE A 94 -23.98 10.06 11.59
N TYR A 95 -23.26 8.96 11.43
CA TYR A 95 -23.65 7.63 11.85
C TYR A 95 -22.73 7.13 12.98
N GLN A 96 -23.28 6.28 13.85
CA GLN A 96 -22.46 5.53 14.79
C GLN A 96 -21.70 4.43 14.04
N TRP A 97 -20.49 4.12 14.47
CA TRP A 97 -19.66 3.12 13.78
C TRP A 97 -20.31 1.73 13.73
N ASP A 98 -21.02 1.35 14.80
CA ASP A 98 -21.70 0.06 14.90
C ASP A 98 -23.07 0.05 14.22
N ASP A 99 -23.65 1.23 13.94
CA ASP A 99 -24.94 1.41 13.25
C ASP A 99 -24.78 2.32 12.02
N ARG A 100 -24.11 1.78 11.00
CA ARG A 100 -23.89 2.42 9.70
C ARG A 100 -24.97 2.06 8.67
N ARG A 101 -26.00 1.31 9.09
CA ARG A 101 -27.05 0.76 8.22
C ARG A 101 -26.45 0.02 7.01
N GLU A 102 -26.82 0.42 5.79
CA GLU A 102 -26.34 -0.18 4.54
C GLU A 102 -25.06 0.48 4.00
N LEU A 103 -24.62 1.59 4.62
CA LEU A 103 -23.48 2.35 4.14
C LEU A 103 -22.16 1.60 4.35
N LYS A 104 -21.24 1.77 3.40
CA LYS A 104 -19.93 1.12 3.41
C LYS A 104 -18.81 2.14 3.37
N THR A 105 -17.70 1.80 4.02
CA THR A 105 -16.45 2.54 3.85
C THR A 105 -15.84 2.27 2.48
N VAL A 106 -14.95 3.15 2.03
CA VAL A 106 -14.15 2.93 0.80
C VAL A 106 -13.37 1.61 0.86
N GLY A 107 -12.88 1.22 2.03
CA GLY A 107 -12.18 -0.05 2.23
C GLY A 107 -13.08 -1.28 2.04
N GLU A 108 -14.32 -1.23 2.53
CA GLU A 108 -15.31 -2.30 2.33
C GLU A 108 -15.76 -2.38 0.86
N LEU A 109 -16.00 -1.24 0.22
CA LEU A 109 -16.37 -1.16 -1.21
C LEU A 109 -15.27 -1.72 -2.12
N ARG A 110 -14.01 -1.40 -1.84
CA ARG A 110 -12.86 -1.94 -2.60
C ARG A 110 -12.78 -3.46 -2.57
N LYS A 111 -13.23 -4.12 -1.49
CA LYS A 111 -13.27 -5.60 -1.41
C LYS A 111 -14.25 -6.23 -2.39
N ILE A 112 -15.26 -5.46 -2.82
CA ILE A 112 -16.28 -5.89 -3.78
C ILE A 112 -16.16 -5.14 -5.12
N ASN A 113 -14.97 -4.61 -5.43
CA ASN A 113 -14.68 -3.93 -6.69
C ASN A 113 -15.56 -2.70 -6.96
N LEU A 114 -15.87 -1.94 -5.91
CA LEU A 114 -16.59 -0.67 -6.02
C LEU A 114 -15.74 0.46 -5.46
N ALA A 115 -15.89 1.65 -6.03
CA ALA A 115 -15.34 2.88 -5.51
C ALA A 115 -16.26 4.07 -5.80
N PRO A 116 -16.35 5.06 -4.90
CA PRO A 116 -16.98 6.33 -5.22
C PRO A 116 -16.15 7.06 -6.28
N SER A 117 -16.80 7.72 -7.23
CA SER A 117 -16.10 8.63 -8.14
C SER A 117 -15.67 9.90 -7.41
N ASP A 118 -14.66 10.60 -7.95
CA ASP A 118 -14.07 11.79 -7.31
C ASP A 118 -15.11 12.91 -7.04
N ASP A 119 -16.18 12.96 -7.83
CA ASP A 119 -17.25 13.96 -7.71
C ASP A 119 -18.38 13.58 -6.72
N ILE A 120 -18.41 12.34 -6.22
CA ILE A 120 -19.50 11.88 -5.36
C ILE A 120 -19.25 12.28 -3.91
N LYS A 121 -20.22 13.00 -3.35
CA LYS A 121 -20.26 13.32 -1.92
C LYS A 121 -20.59 12.07 -1.13
N ALA A 122 -20.02 11.96 0.07
CA ALA A 122 -20.35 10.87 0.97
C ALA A 122 -21.79 11.00 1.48
N ASP A 123 -22.51 9.87 1.52
CA ASP A 123 -23.89 9.78 2.01
C ASP A 123 -23.95 9.87 3.54
N GLY A 124 -22.83 9.58 4.20
CA GLY A 124 -22.68 9.73 5.62
C GLY A 124 -21.21 9.76 6.05
N VAL A 125 -21.00 10.04 7.33
CA VAL A 125 -19.69 9.92 7.97
C VAL A 125 -19.83 9.19 9.30
N ALA A 126 -18.81 8.43 9.68
CA ALA A 126 -18.71 7.88 11.03
C ALA A 126 -17.38 8.30 11.67
N TRP A 127 -17.42 8.61 12.95
CA TRP A 127 -16.23 8.93 13.72
C TRP A 127 -15.61 7.65 14.27
N VAL A 128 -14.30 7.47 14.09
CA VAL A 128 -13.55 6.32 14.59
C VAL A 128 -12.30 6.81 15.30
N TRP A 129 -11.95 6.18 16.42
CA TRP A 129 -10.68 6.40 17.09
C TRP A 129 -9.59 5.60 16.39
N ASP A 130 -8.53 6.26 15.94
CA ASP A 130 -7.34 5.61 15.43
C ASP A 130 -6.37 5.39 16.60
N GLU A 131 -6.11 4.12 16.94
CA GLU A 131 -5.19 3.77 18.02
C GLU A 131 -3.74 4.10 17.67
N ASP A 132 -3.35 3.97 16.40
CA ASP A 132 -1.97 4.18 15.94
C ASP A 132 -1.61 5.67 15.96
N GLU A 133 -2.56 6.51 15.60
CA GLU A 133 -2.34 7.96 15.54
C GLU A 133 -2.78 8.69 16.83
N GLU A 134 -3.46 7.99 17.76
CA GLU A 134 -4.03 8.54 19.01
C GLU A 134 -5.00 9.73 18.80
N TRP A 135 -5.69 9.78 17.66
CA TRP A 135 -6.74 10.78 17.40
C TRP A 135 -7.94 10.19 16.66
N GLY A 136 -9.06 10.88 16.77
CA GLY A 136 -10.30 10.48 16.12
C GLY A 136 -10.44 11.06 14.73
N LYS A 137 -10.75 10.23 13.75
CA LYS A 137 -10.97 10.63 12.35
C LYS A 137 -12.38 10.34 11.87
N TRP A 138 -12.85 11.20 10.98
CA TRP A 138 -14.10 11.00 10.25
C TRP A 138 -13.85 10.11 9.03
N ILE A 139 -14.60 9.02 8.93
CA ILE A 139 -14.56 8.11 7.80
C ILE A 139 -15.80 8.30 6.96
N SER A 140 -15.62 8.65 5.68
CA SER A 140 -16.69 8.75 4.70
C SER A 140 -17.34 7.39 4.43
N LEU A 141 -18.67 7.43 4.36
CA LEU A 141 -19.53 6.28 4.11
C LEU A 141 -20.37 6.53 2.84
N TYR A 142 -20.58 5.47 2.07
CA TYR A 142 -21.24 5.55 0.77
C TYR A 142 -22.24 4.40 0.60
N HIS A 143 -23.32 4.65 -0.12
CA HIS A 143 -24.18 3.60 -0.63
C HIS A 143 -23.49 2.85 -1.77
N ARG A 144 -23.84 1.56 -1.89
CA ARG A 144 -23.31 0.69 -2.94
C ARG A 144 -23.73 1.16 -4.32
N ASP A 145 -24.96 1.65 -4.45
CA ASP A 145 -25.61 1.97 -5.71
C ASP A 145 -25.05 3.28 -6.33
N ASP A 146 -24.48 4.15 -5.51
CA ASP A 146 -23.80 5.37 -5.95
C ASP A 146 -22.34 5.11 -6.37
N CYS A 147 -21.81 3.92 -6.08
CA CYS A 147 -20.43 3.59 -6.40
C CYS A 147 -20.30 2.95 -7.78
N GLN A 148 -19.21 3.26 -8.47
CA GLN A 148 -18.91 2.68 -9.76
C GLN A 148 -18.10 1.40 -9.61
N TRP A 149 -18.34 0.44 -10.49
CA TRP A 149 -17.54 -0.78 -10.57
C TRP A 149 -16.11 -0.43 -10.96
N GLN A 150 -15.21 -0.53 -9.98
CA GLN A 150 -13.79 -0.26 -10.11
C GLN A 150 -13.02 -1.47 -9.57
N PRO A 151 -12.84 -2.51 -10.39
CA PRO A 151 -12.10 -3.70 -10.00
C PRO A 151 -10.68 -3.34 -9.61
N LYS A 152 -10.21 -3.87 -8.48
CA LYS A 152 -8.81 -3.73 -8.10
C LYS A 152 -7.96 -4.33 -9.20
N ASP A 153 -7.24 -3.47 -9.90
CA ASP A 153 -6.33 -3.95 -10.92
C ASP A 153 -5.15 -4.67 -10.27
N ASN A 154 -4.84 -5.83 -10.82
CA ASN A 154 -3.75 -6.66 -10.34
C ASN A 154 -2.54 -6.38 -11.23
N TRP A 155 -1.48 -5.82 -10.65
CA TRP A 155 -0.26 -5.55 -11.39
C TRP A 155 0.50 -6.85 -11.68
N ILE A 156 0.91 -7.03 -12.94
CA ILE A 156 1.65 -8.20 -13.40
C ILE A 156 3.04 -7.77 -13.86
N THR A 157 4.08 -8.48 -13.42
CA THR A 157 5.46 -8.18 -13.85
C THR A 157 5.70 -8.64 -15.28
N LYS A 158 6.68 -8.03 -15.97
CA LYS A 158 7.11 -8.48 -17.31
C LYS A 158 7.40 -9.99 -17.36
N SER A 159 8.06 -10.54 -16.35
CA SER A 159 8.36 -11.98 -16.28
C SER A 159 7.09 -12.83 -16.12
N ALA A 160 6.14 -12.37 -15.30
CA ALA A 160 4.86 -13.05 -15.14
C ALA A 160 4.00 -13.00 -16.41
N LEU A 161 4.09 -11.93 -17.21
CA LEU A 161 3.47 -11.89 -18.55
C LEU A 161 4.00 -12.99 -19.47
N LYS A 162 5.33 -13.18 -19.49
CA LYS A 162 5.98 -14.24 -20.28
C LYS A 162 5.59 -15.64 -19.81
N GLN A 163 5.39 -15.84 -18.51
CA GLN A 163 5.07 -17.15 -17.94
C GLN A 163 3.59 -17.49 -18.01
N LYS A 164 2.70 -16.56 -17.60
CA LYS A 164 1.25 -16.82 -17.49
C LYS A 164 0.52 -16.66 -18.82
N TYR A 165 0.86 -15.62 -19.58
CA TYR A 165 0.24 -15.34 -20.89
C TYR A 165 1.15 -15.74 -22.05
N LEU A 166 2.26 -16.43 -21.78
CA LEU A 166 3.18 -16.94 -22.81
C LEU A 166 3.68 -15.85 -23.77
N LEU A 167 3.66 -14.57 -23.38
CA LEU A 167 3.95 -13.45 -24.29
C LEU A 167 5.44 -13.35 -24.62
N SER A 168 5.77 -13.10 -25.88
CA SER A 168 7.12 -12.76 -26.31
C SER A 168 7.46 -11.29 -26.03
N ASP A 169 8.74 -10.92 -26.09
CA ASP A 169 9.14 -9.50 -25.99
C ASP A 169 8.53 -8.65 -27.11
N GLY A 170 8.27 -9.23 -28.29
CA GLY A 170 7.57 -8.55 -29.39
C GLY A 170 6.11 -8.22 -29.05
N TRP A 171 5.39 -9.18 -28.46
CA TRP A 171 4.01 -8.96 -27.98
C TRP A 171 3.96 -7.96 -26.82
N ILE A 172 4.90 -8.05 -25.88
CA ILE A 172 5.01 -7.08 -24.78
C ILE A 172 5.28 -5.67 -25.31
N LYS A 173 6.12 -5.54 -26.35
CA LYS A 173 6.36 -4.26 -27.03
C LYS A 173 5.09 -3.71 -27.70
N LYS A 174 4.22 -4.57 -28.24
CA LYS A 174 2.92 -4.16 -28.82
C LYS A 174 1.95 -3.63 -27.76
N ILE A 175 1.97 -4.19 -26.55
CA ILE A 175 1.18 -3.68 -25.40
C ILE A 175 1.63 -2.26 -25.04
N GLY A 176 2.92 -1.96 -25.19
CA GLY A 176 3.50 -0.63 -24.96
C GLY A 176 4.29 -0.53 -23.67
N GLU A 177 4.44 0.69 -23.16
CA GLU A 177 5.19 0.96 -21.93
C GLU A 177 4.48 0.42 -20.68
N PRO A 178 5.25 0.00 -19.65
CA PRO A 178 4.68 -0.44 -18.38
C PRO A 178 3.97 0.71 -17.67
N ASP A 179 2.88 0.40 -16.98
CA ASP A 179 2.09 1.39 -16.24
C ASP A 179 2.82 1.90 -14.99
N ARG A 180 3.63 1.03 -14.38
CA ARG A 180 4.45 1.36 -13.20
C ARG A 180 5.82 0.74 -13.29
N ARG A 181 6.81 1.45 -12.74
CA ARG A 181 8.17 0.96 -12.54
C ARG A 181 8.48 1.00 -11.04
N LEU A 182 8.89 -0.13 -10.49
CA LEU A 182 9.32 -0.24 -9.09
C LEU A 182 10.81 -0.54 -9.04
N GLU A 183 11.49 -0.03 -8.02
CA GLU A 183 12.87 -0.41 -7.75
C GLU A 183 12.96 -1.89 -7.39
N ASN A 184 14.02 -2.56 -7.84
CA ASN A 184 14.23 -3.96 -7.52
C ASN A 184 14.81 -4.09 -6.10
N ARG A 185 13.94 -4.40 -5.12
CA ARG A 185 14.33 -4.53 -3.70
C ARG A 185 15.47 -5.53 -3.48
N ASN A 186 15.56 -6.58 -4.29
CA ASN A 186 16.56 -7.63 -4.12
C ASN A 186 17.92 -7.27 -4.73
N TRP A 187 17.95 -6.36 -5.72
CA TRP A 187 19.15 -6.04 -6.48
C TRP A 187 19.19 -4.55 -6.83
N ARG A 188 19.88 -3.74 -6.02
CA ARG A 188 19.93 -2.27 -6.21
C ARG A 188 20.41 -1.83 -7.60
N ASN A 189 21.30 -2.60 -8.22
CA ASN A 189 21.85 -2.28 -9.55
C ASN A 189 21.12 -2.99 -10.71
N ALA A 190 20.07 -3.75 -10.44
CA ALA A 190 19.29 -4.41 -11.49
C ALA A 190 18.30 -3.44 -12.13
N ALA A 191 17.84 -3.79 -13.33
CA ALA A 191 16.78 -3.04 -14.00
C ALA A 191 15.50 -2.98 -13.12
N PRO A 192 14.77 -1.84 -13.14
CA PRO A 192 13.51 -1.70 -12.41
C PRO A 192 12.48 -2.76 -12.79
N ILE A 193 11.68 -3.17 -11.82
CA ILE A 193 10.54 -4.07 -12.03
C ILE A 193 9.48 -3.32 -12.82
N GLN A 194 9.20 -3.81 -14.02
CA GLN A 194 8.14 -3.30 -14.88
C GLN A 194 6.82 -3.99 -14.55
N LEU A 195 5.81 -3.19 -14.22
CA LEU A 195 4.46 -3.63 -13.88
C LEU A 195 3.46 -3.19 -14.94
N TYR A 196 2.62 -4.14 -15.34
CA TYR A 196 1.55 -3.96 -16.32
C TYR A 196 0.21 -4.23 -15.64
N SER A 197 -0.77 -3.38 -15.95
CA SER A 197 -2.17 -3.57 -15.58
C SER A 197 -2.67 -4.89 -16.15
N ARG A 198 -3.22 -5.77 -15.30
CA ARG A 198 -3.80 -7.03 -15.77
C ARG A 198 -4.97 -6.75 -16.70
N GLN A 199 -5.84 -5.82 -16.33
CA GLN A 199 -7.01 -5.47 -17.10
C GLN A 199 -6.62 -4.93 -18.49
N ARG A 200 -5.61 -4.06 -18.56
CA ARG A 200 -5.10 -3.55 -19.85
C ARG A 200 -4.55 -4.67 -20.73
N VAL A 201 -3.79 -5.59 -20.14
CA VAL A 201 -3.21 -6.73 -20.87
C VAL A 201 -4.31 -7.65 -21.38
N GLU A 202 -5.28 -8.02 -20.54
CA GLU A 202 -6.39 -8.88 -20.93
C GLU A 202 -7.29 -8.22 -21.99
N ALA A 203 -7.56 -6.92 -21.87
CA ALA A 203 -8.29 -6.16 -22.89
C ALA A 203 -7.55 -6.16 -24.23
N PHE A 204 -6.25 -5.86 -24.23
CA PHE A 204 -5.42 -5.90 -25.44
C PHE A 204 -5.40 -7.30 -26.07
N LEU A 205 -5.32 -8.37 -25.27
CA LEU A 205 -5.37 -9.74 -25.79
C LEU A 205 -6.75 -10.11 -26.34
N ALA A 206 -7.83 -9.61 -25.74
CA ALA A 206 -9.19 -9.81 -26.24
C ALA A 206 -9.38 -9.09 -27.59
N GLU A 207 -8.90 -7.86 -27.73
CA GLU A 207 -8.93 -7.09 -28.98
C GLU A 207 -8.10 -7.75 -30.09
N ASN A 208 -7.01 -8.43 -29.73
CA ASN A 208 -6.09 -9.10 -30.67
C ASN A 208 -6.21 -10.63 -30.64
N ALA A 209 -7.36 -11.17 -30.23
CA ALA A 209 -7.51 -12.60 -29.90
C ALA A 209 -7.17 -13.53 -31.08
N THR A 210 -7.54 -13.15 -32.30
CA THR A 210 -7.28 -13.95 -33.52
C THR A 210 -5.78 -13.99 -33.87
N GLU A 211 -5.11 -12.83 -33.86
CA GLU A 211 -3.66 -12.76 -34.10
C GLU A 211 -2.89 -13.52 -33.01
N TYR A 212 -3.32 -13.36 -31.76
CA TYR A 212 -2.69 -14.02 -30.62
C TYR A 212 -2.85 -15.55 -30.68
N ALA A 213 -4.03 -16.06 -31.02
CA ALA A 213 -4.27 -17.50 -31.21
C ALA A 213 -3.38 -18.09 -32.32
N HIS A 214 -3.33 -17.45 -33.49
CA HIS A 214 -2.43 -17.87 -34.57
C HIS A 214 -0.96 -17.84 -34.18
N TRP A 215 -0.56 -16.88 -33.35
CA TRP A 215 0.79 -16.81 -32.83
C TRP A 215 1.11 -17.96 -31.87
N LEU A 216 0.17 -18.33 -31.00
CA LEU A 216 0.30 -19.49 -30.11
C LEU A 216 0.45 -20.79 -30.91
N ASP A 217 -0.37 -21.01 -31.94
CA ASP A 217 -0.26 -22.19 -32.81
C ASP A 217 1.12 -22.32 -33.45
N ARG A 218 1.67 -21.20 -33.96
CA ARG A 218 3.02 -21.19 -34.54
C ARG A 218 4.06 -21.50 -33.48
N ARG A 219 3.94 -20.93 -32.28
CA ARG A 219 4.85 -21.18 -31.17
C ARG A 219 4.87 -22.64 -30.77
N GLU A 220 3.70 -23.28 -30.64
CA GLU A 220 3.60 -24.72 -30.34
C GLU A 220 4.28 -25.57 -31.41
N LYS A 221 4.08 -25.26 -32.69
CA LYS A 221 4.81 -25.93 -33.78
C LYS A 221 6.32 -25.79 -33.65
N TYR A 222 6.83 -24.59 -33.34
CA TYR A 222 8.27 -24.39 -33.10
C TYR A 222 8.78 -25.14 -31.87
N LEU A 223 8.00 -25.22 -30.80
CA LEU A 223 8.35 -26.00 -29.61
C LEU A 223 8.41 -27.50 -29.92
N ALA A 224 7.43 -28.04 -30.65
CA ALA A 224 7.44 -29.43 -31.07
C ALA A 224 8.65 -29.76 -31.97
N ILE A 225 8.99 -28.87 -32.91
CA ILE A 225 10.20 -29.01 -33.75
C ILE A 225 11.46 -28.96 -32.88
N PHE A 226 11.53 -28.04 -31.91
CA PHE A 226 12.67 -27.93 -31.00
C PHE A 226 12.82 -29.17 -30.13
N GLU A 227 11.73 -29.70 -29.56
CA GLU A 227 11.74 -30.91 -28.74
C GLU A 227 12.18 -32.14 -29.55
N ALA A 228 11.66 -32.32 -30.76
CA ALA A 228 12.07 -33.40 -31.65
C ALA A 228 13.55 -33.35 -32.05
N ASN A 229 14.15 -32.14 -32.06
CA ASN A 229 15.56 -31.93 -32.41
C ASN A 229 16.45 -31.63 -31.21
N ARG A 230 15.91 -31.71 -29.99
CA ARG A 230 16.54 -31.21 -28.78
C ARG A 230 17.92 -31.82 -28.58
N ASP A 231 18.00 -33.14 -28.68
CA ASP A 231 19.23 -33.88 -28.40
C ASP A 231 20.31 -33.58 -29.45
N LYS A 232 19.95 -33.49 -30.75
CA LYS A 232 20.87 -33.09 -31.82
C LYS A 232 21.40 -31.66 -31.65
N ILE A 233 20.53 -30.74 -31.20
CA ILE A 233 20.92 -29.35 -30.92
C ILE A 233 21.89 -29.29 -29.73
N PHE A 234 21.63 -30.05 -28.66
CA PHE A 234 22.52 -30.11 -27.50
C PHE A 234 23.84 -30.79 -27.80
N GLU A 235 23.84 -31.88 -28.57
CA GLU A 235 25.05 -32.56 -29.03
C GLU A 235 25.95 -31.60 -29.82
N LYS A 236 25.39 -30.89 -30.81
CA LYS A 236 26.14 -29.88 -31.57
C LYS A 236 26.66 -28.75 -30.68
N ARG A 237 25.86 -28.26 -29.73
CA ARG A 237 26.29 -27.22 -28.78
C ARG A 237 27.40 -27.70 -27.84
N ASN A 238 27.32 -28.94 -27.36
CA ASN A 238 28.33 -29.53 -26.49
C ASN A 238 29.65 -29.73 -27.25
N LEU A 239 29.59 -30.19 -28.50
CA LEU A 239 30.77 -30.26 -29.38
C LEU A 239 31.43 -28.89 -29.56
N ILE A 240 30.65 -27.84 -29.84
CA ILE A 240 31.17 -26.46 -29.96
C ILE A 240 31.80 -25.98 -28.64
N LYS A 241 31.16 -26.25 -27.50
CA LYS A 241 31.69 -25.89 -26.18
C LYS A 241 33.00 -26.60 -25.87
N GLN A 242 33.06 -27.91 -26.12
CA GLN A 242 34.27 -28.72 -25.92
C GLN A 242 35.40 -28.19 -26.79
N GLN A 243 35.14 -27.98 -28.08
CA GLN A 243 36.13 -27.40 -28.99
C GLN A 243 36.60 -26.02 -28.53
N THR A 244 35.69 -25.16 -28.07
CA THR A 244 36.06 -23.82 -27.58
C THR A 244 36.95 -23.92 -26.33
N ALA A 245 36.65 -24.85 -25.41
CA ALA A 245 37.47 -25.10 -24.23
C ALA A 245 38.86 -25.62 -24.58
N ASP A 246 38.96 -26.53 -25.55
CA ASP A 246 40.23 -27.09 -26.02
C ASP A 246 41.07 -26.03 -26.76
N CYS A 247 40.44 -25.21 -27.60
CA CYS A 247 41.10 -24.10 -28.29
C CYS A 247 41.63 -23.03 -27.32
N LEU A 248 40.88 -22.67 -26.27
CA LEU A 248 41.33 -21.69 -25.26
C LEU A 248 42.52 -22.19 -24.41
N ARG A 249 42.75 -23.51 -24.36
CA ARG A 249 43.93 -24.11 -23.71
C ARG A 249 45.16 -24.15 -24.62
N CYS A 250 44.96 -23.98 -25.92
CA CYS A 250 46.04 -23.91 -26.90
C CYS A 250 46.61 -22.49 -26.92
N ALA A 251 47.81 -22.30 -26.37
CA ALA A 251 48.49 -21.01 -26.27
C ALA A 251 49.01 -20.45 -27.63
N SER A 252 48.20 -20.50 -28.70
CA SER A 252 48.57 -20.12 -30.07
C SER A 252 47.92 -18.81 -30.55
N GLY A 253 47.92 -17.80 -29.68
CA GLY A 253 47.61 -16.42 -30.07
C GLY A 253 48.90 -15.60 -30.19
N TYR A 254 49.07 -14.87 -31.29
CA TYR A 254 50.17 -13.91 -31.45
C TYR A 254 49.62 -12.52 -31.80
N SER A 255 50.17 -11.49 -31.15
CA SER A 255 49.82 -10.08 -31.37
C SER A 255 50.60 -9.50 -32.54
N THR A 256 49.91 -8.92 -33.53
CA THR A 256 50.51 -8.15 -34.63
C THR A 256 50.24 -6.64 -34.46
N PRO A 257 50.95 -5.74 -35.16
CA PRO A 257 50.74 -4.29 -35.08
C PRO A 257 49.32 -3.83 -35.45
N ASP A 258 48.58 -4.66 -36.20
CA ASP A 258 47.20 -4.38 -36.63
C ASP A 258 46.13 -5.10 -35.75
N GLY A 259 46.52 -5.89 -34.73
CA GLY A 259 45.59 -6.56 -33.80
C GLY A 259 46.05 -7.93 -33.26
N PHE A 260 45.24 -8.59 -32.43
CA PHE A 260 45.51 -9.93 -31.88
C PHE A 260 44.89 -11.04 -32.76
N LEU A 261 45.71 -11.98 -33.26
CA LEU A 261 45.26 -13.09 -34.11
C LEU A 261 45.29 -14.42 -33.33
N CYS A 262 44.12 -15.04 -33.17
CA CYS A 262 43.99 -16.46 -32.86
C CYS A 262 44.09 -17.24 -34.19
N ALA A 263 45.06 -18.15 -34.30
CA ALA A 263 45.49 -18.61 -35.63
C ALA A 263 44.46 -19.47 -36.41
N ILE A 264 43.59 -20.30 -35.80
CA ILE A 264 42.79 -21.29 -36.55
C ILE A 264 41.53 -21.71 -35.77
N TYR A 265 40.37 -21.05 -35.79
CA TYR A 265 39.39 -21.03 -36.88
C TYR A 265 38.45 -19.81 -36.76
N PRO A 266 38.38 -18.93 -37.78
CA PRO A 266 37.34 -17.90 -37.88
C PRO A 266 35.97 -18.43 -38.36
N MET A 267 35.89 -19.67 -38.88
CA MET A 267 34.67 -20.21 -39.50
C MET A 267 34.48 -21.72 -39.18
N GLY A 268 33.50 -22.02 -38.31
CA GLY A 268 32.63 -23.22 -38.24
C GLY A 268 33.15 -24.65 -38.54
N VAL A 269 32.85 -25.56 -37.62
CA VAL A 269 33.18 -27.01 -37.61
C VAL A 269 32.68 -27.81 -38.82
N LYS A 270 33.57 -28.55 -39.48
CA LYS A 270 33.45 -29.99 -39.82
C LYS A 270 34.80 -30.51 -40.35
N TYR A 271 35.47 -31.37 -39.58
CA TYR A 271 36.66 -32.16 -39.98
C TYR A 271 38.00 -31.41 -40.11
N MET A 272 38.65 -31.12 -38.98
CA MET A 272 40.10 -31.36 -38.79
C MET A 272 40.52 -30.88 -37.39
N PRO A 273 41.12 -31.73 -36.53
CA PRO A 273 41.78 -31.24 -35.32
C PRO A 273 42.93 -30.30 -35.74
N CYS A 274 43.11 -29.19 -35.00
CA CYS A 274 44.18 -28.23 -35.22
C CYS A 274 45.54 -28.97 -35.35
N PRO A 275 46.35 -28.71 -36.39
CA PRO A 275 47.65 -29.35 -36.56
C PRO A 275 48.52 -29.24 -35.29
N ASP A 276 48.56 -28.06 -34.67
CA ASP A 276 49.29 -27.82 -33.41
C ASP A 276 48.74 -28.64 -32.24
N TRP A 277 47.44 -28.94 -32.24
CA TRP A 277 46.85 -29.82 -31.22
C TRP A 277 47.23 -31.27 -31.45
N GLN A 278 47.20 -31.77 -32.69
CA GLN A 278 47.63 -33.13 -33.01
C GLN A 278 49.11 -33.37 -32.71
N GLU A 279 49.95 -32.35 -32.87
CA GLU A 279 51.39 -32.45 -32.61
C GLU A 279 51.69 -32.51 -31.10
N ARG A 280 50.89 -31.82 -30.26
CA ARG A 280 51.06 -31.80 -28.79
C ARG A 280 50.31 -32.90 -28.05
N SER A 281 49.31 -33.53 -28.66
CA SER A 281 48.49 -34.59 -28.06
C SER A 281 48.97 -36.00 -28.38
N LYS A 282 50.04 -36.15 -29.17
CA LYS A 282 50.80 -37.39 -29.25
C LYS A 282 51.60 -37.57 -27.94
N PRO A 283 51.48 -38.71 -27.25
CA PRO A 283 52.22 -39.00 -26.02
C PRO A 283 53.73 -39.03 -26.24
#